data_AF-A0A7V4IVX3-F1
#
_entry.id   AF-A0A7V4IVX3-F1
#
_cell.length_a   1.000
_cell.length_b   1.000
_cell.length_c   1.000
_cell.angle_alpha   90.00
_cell.angle_beta   90.00
_cell.angle_gamma   90.00
#
_symmetry.space_group_name_H-M   'P 1'
#
loop_
_entity.id
_entity.type
_entity.pdbx_description
1 polymer ?
#
loop_
_entity_poly.entity_id
_entity_poly.type
_entity_poly.pdbx_seq_one_letter_code
_entity_poly.pdbx_strand_id
1 'polypeptide(L)' 'MHAAVLYGREDVKVEDVPVPEVGPGEVRVRVRAALTCGTDLKVYRRGYHARMIVPP' A
#
# COMPACT_ATOMS: atom_id res chain seq x y z
N MET A 1 -4.15 7.95 -9.17
CA MET A 1 -2.93 8.30 -8.42
C MET A 1 -2.00 7.12 -8.53
N HIS A 2 -0.69 7.34 -8.69
CA HIS A 2 0.26 6.23 -8.75
C HIS A 2 0.44 5.61 -7.36
N ALA A 3 0.37 4.29 -7.28
CA ALA A 3 0.60 3.52 -6.08
C ALA A 3 1.39 2.25 -6.40
N ALA A 4 2.18 1.77 -5.42
CA ALA A 4 2.75 0.43 -5.45
C ALA A 4 1.79 -0.51 -4.72
N VAL A 5 1.18 -1.44 -5.45
CA VAL A 5 0.15 -2.38 -4.95
C VAL A 5 0.76 -3.77 -4.87
N LEU A 6 0.66 -4.39 -3.70
CA LEU A 6 1.04 -5.79 -3.47
C LEU A 6 -0.15 -6.67 -3.84
N TYR A 7 0.01 -7.60 -4.77
CA TYR A 7 -1.01 -8.60 -5.16
C TYR A 7 -0.76 -9.98 -4.55
N GLY A 8 0.43 -10.18 -4.00
CA GLY A 8 0.81 -11.45 -3.42
C GLY A 8 2.27 -11.45 -3.05
N ARG A 9 2.74 -12.61 -2.58
CA ARG A 9 4.16 -12.80 -2.28
C ARG A 9 4.99 -12.47 -3.51
N GLU A 10 5.91 -11.53 -3.33
CA GLU A 10 6.85 -11.05 -4.34
C GLU A 10 6.22 -10.41 -5.59
N ASP A 11 4.92 -10.09 -5.57
CA ASP A 11 4.18 -9.46 -6.68
C ASP A 11 3.74 -8.04 -6.29
N VAL A 12 4.56 -7.05 -6.65
CA VAL A 12 4.26 -5.62 -6.48
C VAL A 12 4.21 -4.95 -7.84
N LYS A 13 3.14 -4.20 -8.10
CA LYS A 13 2.94 -3.46 -9.34
C LYS A 13 2.80 -1.98 -9.04
N VAL A 14 3.41 -1.14 -9.87
CA VAL A 14 3.19 0.30 -9.84
C VAL A 14 2.10 0.62 -10.87
N GLU A 15 0.97 1.11 -10.39
CA GLU A 15 -0.20 1.33 -11.23
C GLU A 15 -0.99 2.57 -10.80
N ASP A 16 -1.89 3.01 -11.67
CA ASP A 16 -2.85 4.07 -11.37
C ASP A 16 -4.06 3.50 -10.64
N VAL A 17 -4.27 3.98 -9.42
CA VAL A 17 -5.46 3.65 -8.61
C VAL A 17 -6.38 4.87 -8.46
N PRO A 18 -7.69 4.69 -8.22
CA PRO A 18 -8.60 5.79 -7.94
C PRO A 18 -8.10 6.67 -6.79
N VAL A 19 -8.36 7.97 -6.87
CA VAL A 19 -8.13 8.87 -5.74
C VAL A 19 -9.25 8.62 -4.72
N PRO A 20 -8.94 8.35 -3.44
CA PRO A 20 -9.98 8.10 -2.44
C PRO A 20 -10.78 9.37 -2.13
N GLU A 21 -12.08 9.17 -1.90
CA GLU A 21 -12.99 10.19 -1.37
C GLU A 21 -12.71 10.44 0.12
N VAL A 22 -13.09 11.63 0.61
CA VAL A 22 -12.84 12.05 2.00
C VAL A 22 -14.16 12.16 2.74
N GLY A 23 -14.33 11.38 3.81
CA GLY A 23 -15.50 11.41 4.67
C GLY A 23 -15.44 12.49 5.76
N PRO A 24 -16.53 12.67 6.53
CA PRO A 24 -16.55 13.57 7.68
C PRO A 24 -15.45 13.20 8.71
N GLY A 25 -14.59 14.16 9.04
CA GLY A 25 -13.48 13.98 9.99
C GLY A 25 -12.18 13.42 9.38
N GLU A 26 -12.16 13.16 8.08
CA GLU A 26 -10.96 12.69 7.38
C GLU A 26 -10.23 13.84 6.66
N VAL A 27 -8.96 13.62 6.34
CA VAL A 27 -8.15 14.54 5.53
C VAL A 27 -7.41 13.78 4.44
N ARG A 28 -7.30 14.38 3.27
CA ARG A 28 -6.48 13.84 2.17
C ARG A 28 -5.11 14.49 2.16
N VAL A 29 -4.07 13.65 2.18
CA VAL A 29 -2.68 14.10 2.13
C VAL A 29 -2.05 13.67 0.81
N ARG A 30 -1.24 14.56 0.22
CA ARG A 30 -0.37 14.19 -0.91
C ARG A 30 0.96 13.70 -0.38
N VAL A 31 1.26 12.42 -0.62
CA VAL A 31 2.56 11.82 -0.30
C VAL A 31 3.64 12.45 -1.19
N ARG A 32 4.65 13.10 -0.58
CA ARG A 32 5.83 13.62 -1.31
C ARG A 32 6.96 12.60 -1.39
N ALA A 33 7.10 11.77 -0.36
CA ALA A 33 8.07 10.69 -0.28
C ALA A 33 7.49 9.56 0.58
N ALA A 34 7.67 8.32 0.13
CA ALA A 34 7.38 7.10 0.88
C ALA A 34 8.65 6.25 0.88
N LEU A 35 9.08 5.81 2.05
CA LEU A 35 10.26 4.95 2.21
C LEU A 35 9.82 3.56 2.63
N THR A 36 10.65 2.57 2.34
CA THR A 36 10.45 1.19 2.81
C THR A 36 11.13 0.95 4.15
N CYS A 37 10.57 0.05 4.95
CA CYS A 37 11.15 -0.46 6.18
C CYS A 37 11.30 -2.00 6.14
N GLY A 38 11.89 -2.58 7.18
CA GLY A 38 12.04 -4.04 7.26
C GLY A 38 10.72 -4.82 7.28
N THR A 39 9.64 -4.19 7.75
CA THR A 39 8.29 -4.80 7.71
C THR A 39 7.78 -4.95 6.29
N ASP A 40 8.04 -3.97 5.42
CA ASP A 40 7.64 -4.04 4.01
C ASP A 40 8.36 -5.19 3.31
N LEU A 41 9.67 -5.33 3.54
CA LEU A 41 10.45 -6.46 3.01
C LEU A 41 9.96 -7.82 3.53
N LYS A 42 9.64 -7.90 4.83
CA LYS A 42 9.06 -9.12 5.43
C LYS A 42 7.75 -9.49 4.75
N VAL A 43 6.85 -8.52 4.56
CA VAL A 43 5.56 -8.76 3.90
C VAL A 43 5.79 -9.16 2.46
N TYR A 44 6.56 -8.40 1.69
CA TYR A 44 6.85 -8.67 0.28
C TYR A 44 7.31 -10.13 0.09
N ARG A 45 8.26 -10.58 0.92
CA ARG A 45 8.79 -11.94 0.86
C ARG A 45 7.88 -13.03 1.39
N ARG A 46 6.96 -12.73 2.33
CA ARG A 46 6.09 -13.75 2.96
C ARG A 46 4.67 -13.77 2.41
N GLY A 47 4.24 -12.69 1.77
CA GLY A 47 2.86 -12.46 1.33
C GLY A 47 1.88 -12.09 2.45
N TYR A 48 2.30 -11.96 3.72
CA TYR A 48 1.36 -11.63 4.81
C TYR A 48 2.01 -10.99 6.04
N HIS A 49 1.18 -10.31 6.84
CA HIS A 49 1.44 -9.98 8.24
C HIS A 49 0.14 -10.09 9.03
N ALA A 50 0.19 -10.49 10.31
CA ALA A 50 -1.03 -10.75 11.11
C ALA A 50 -1.99 -9.55 11.27
N ARG A 51 -1.52 -8.32 11.02
CA ARG A 51 -2.33 -7.09 11.05
C ARG A 51 -2.49 -6.45 9.67
N MET A 52 -2.09 -7.14 8.60
CA MET A 52 -2.22 -6.65 7.25
C MET A 52 -3.65 -6.88 6.76
N ILE A 53 -4.20 -5.88 6.09
CA ILE A 53 -5.43 -6.00 5.30
C ILE A 53 -5.23 -7.01 4.16
N VAL A 54 -6.30 -7.62 3.67
CA VAL A 54 -6.21 -8.55 2.53
C VAL A 54 -5.79 -7.78 1.27
N PRO A 55 -4.69 -8.16 0.60
CA PRO A 55 -4.35 -7.63 -0.71
C PRO A 55 -5.49 -7.85 -1.73
N PRO A 56 -5.63 -6.98 -2.76
CA PRO A 56 -6.62 -7.16 -3.81
C PRO A 56 -6.44 -8.48 -4.59
#